data_AF-A0A9X8YMS7-F1
#
_entry.id   AF-A0A9X8YMS7-F1
#
_cell.length_a   1.000
_cell.length_b   1.000
_cell.length_c   1.000
_cell.angle_alpha   90.00
_cell.angle_beta   90.00
_cell.angle_gamma   90.00
#
_symmetry.space_group_name_H-M   'P 1'
#
loop_
_entity.id
_entity.type
_entity.pdbx_description
1 polymer ?
#
loop_
_entity_poly.entity_id
_entity_poly.type
_entity_poly.pdbx_seq_one_letter_code
_entity_poly.pdbx_strand_id
1 'polypeptide(L)' 'MKIAILSRDGSLYSCKRLREAAEDRGHSIDIIDPLSCYMNINPAAPTIHYRGRQLERYDAVIPRIGSAIT' A
#
# COMPACT_ATOMS: atom_id res chain seq x y z
N MET A 1 12.98 0.98 6.22
CA MET A 1 11.78 0.11 6.14
C MET A 1 11.05 0.38 4.84
N LYS A 2 10.39 -0.63 4.30
CA LYS A 2 9.49 -0.53 3.15
C LYS A 2 8.04 -0.51 3.66
N ILE A 3 7.34 0.59 3.42
CA ILE A 3 6.00 0.84 3.97
C ILE A 3 5.00 0.94 2.80
N ALA A 4 3.86 0.28 2.92
CA ALA A 4 2.75 0.45 1.98
C ALA A 4 1.68 1.36 2.58
N ILE A 5 1.21 2.35 1.82
CA ILE A 5 0.00 3.12 2.13
C ILE A 5 -1.12 2.63 1.22
N LEU A 6 -2.15 2.03 1.82
CA LEU A 6 -3.33 1.56 1.09
C LEU A 6 -4.31 2.72 0.91
N SER A 7 -4.35 3.31 -0.28
CA SER A 7 -5.24 4.42 -0.61
C SER A 7 -5.62 4.41 -2.09
N ARG A 8 -6.88 4.73 -2.40
CA ARG A 8 -7.31 4.94 -3.80
C ARG A 8 -6.73 6.21 -4.42
N ASP A 9 -6.50 7.23 -3.59
CA ASP A 9 -6.00 8.51 -4.04
C ASP A 9 -4.72 8.88 -3.26
N GLY A 10 -3.58 8.73 -3.93
CA GLY A 10 -2.28 9.13 -3.41
C GLY A 10 -2.02 10.64 -3.47
N SER A 11 -2.87 11.40 -4.17
CA SER A 11 -2.74 12.85 -4.31
C SER A 11 -3.31 13.63 -3.12
N LEU A 12 -4.13 12.97 -2.29
CA LEU A 12 -4.70 13.54 -1.07
C LEU A 12 -3.62 14.01 -0.10
N TYR A 13 -3.91 15.11 0.60
CA TYR A 13 -3.00 15.72 1.57
C TYR A 13 -2.48 14.70 2.61
N SER A 14 -3.36 13.87 3.16
CA SER A 14 -2.97 12.86 4.16
C SER A 14 -1.94 11.85 3.62
N CYS A 15 -2.11 11.35 2.40
CA CYS A 15 -1.16 10.43 1.76
C CYS A 15 0.18 11.11 1.48
N LYS A 16 0.15 12.36 0.98
CA LYS A 16 1.36 13.16 0.74
C LYS A 16 2.15 13.40 2.02
N ARG A 17 1.48 13.83 3.09
CA ARG A 17 2.11 14.09 4.39
C ARG A 17 2.73 12.84 5.01
N LEU A 18 2.04 11.71 4.92
CA LEU A 18 2.57 10.43 5.39
C LEU A 18 3.80 10.00 4.58
N ARG A 19 3.74 10.18 3.25
CA ARG A 19 4.86 9.90 2.36
C ARG A 19 6.09 10.73 2.72
N GLU A 20 5.94 12.05 2.77
CA GLU A 20 7.01 12.98 3.15
C GLU A 20 7.61 12.62 4.52
N ALA A 21 6.77 12.43 5.54
CA ALA A 21 7.25 12.17 6.89
C ALA A 21 8.05 10.87 7.04
N ALA A 22 7.77 9.86 6.22
CA ALA A 22 8.51 8.62 6.25
C ALA A 22 9.71 8.63 5.27
N GLU A 23 9.66 9.37 4.16
CA GLU A 23 10.85 9.70 3.34
C GLU A 23 11.89 10.48 4.16
N ASP A 24 11.47 11.48 4.94
CA ASP A 24 12.32 12.27 5.85
C ASP A 24 13.03 11.40 6.91
N ARG A 25 12.44 10.24 7.25
CA ARG A 25 12.98 9.24 8.18
C ARG A 25 13.80 8.15 7.48
N GLY A 26 14.04 8.28 6.17
CA GLY A 26 14.78 7.30 5.37
C GLY A 26 14.01 6.00 5.12
N HIS A 27 12.68 6.04 5.08
CA HIS A 27 11.84 4.89 4.73
C HIS A 27 11.40 4.96 3.27
N SER A 28 11.29 3.79 2.63
CA SER A 28 10.73 3.66 1.27
C SER A 28 9.22 3.44 1.37
N ILE A 29 8.46 4.14 0.52
CA ILE A 29 7.00 4.17 0.58
C ILE A 29 6.41 3.91 -0.78
N ASP A 30 5.46 2.99 -0.82
CA ASP A 30 4.60 2.75 -1.98
C ASP A 30 3.15 3.09 -1.63
N ILE A 31 2.49 3.87 -2.49
CA ILE A 31 1.04 4.07 -2.41
C ILE A 31 0.36 3.07 -3.32
N ILE A 32 -0.49 2.23 -2.74
CA ILE A 32 -1.12 1.10 -3.41
C ILE A 32 -2.62 1.29 -3.34
N ASP A 33 -3.28 1.27 -4.51
CA ASP A 33 -4.73 1.23 -4.59
C ASP A 33 -5.22 -0.19 -4.23
N PRO A 34 -5.97 -0.37 -3.13
CA PRO A 34 -6.44 -1.69 -2.70
C PRO A 34 -7.36 -2.37 -3.72
N LEU A 35 -8.13 -1.60 -4.50
CA LEU A 35 -9.02 -2.17 -5.52
C LEU A 35 -8.28 -2.69 -6.75
N SER A 36 -7.06 -2.21 -6.95
CA SER A 36 -6.17 -2.67 -8.01
C SER A 36 -5.31 -3.87 -7.58
N CYS A 37 -5.44 -4.33 -6.33
CA CYS A 37 -4.80 -5.53 -5.82
C CYS A 37 -5.65 -6.77 -6.07
N TYR A 38 -4.99 -7.87 -6.43
CA TYR A 38 -5.60 -9.20 -6.49
C TYR A 38 -4.67 -10.20 -5.82
N MET A 39 -5.23 -11.20 -5.15
CA MET A 39 -4.47 -12.09 -4.29
C MET A 39 -4.73 -13.57 -4.57
N ASN A 40 -3.68 -14.37 -4.43
CA ASN A 40 -3.82 -15.80 -4.23
C ASN A 40 -4.13 -16.05 -2.75
N ILE A 41 -5.30 -16.64 -2.48
CA ILE A 41 -5.78 -16.93 -1.12
C ILE A 41 -5.33 -18.30 -0.62
N ASN A 42 -4.57 -19.07 -1.42
CA ASN A 42 -4.04 -20.36 -1.00
C ASN A 42 -3.12 -20.16 0.23
N PRO A 43 -3.43 -20.77 1.38
CA PRO A 43 -2.67 -20.57 2.61
C PRO A 43 -1.22 -21.08 2.53
N ALA A 44 -0.91 -22.00 1.61
CA ALA A 44 0.45 -22.49 1.41
C ALA A 44 1.36 -21.47 0.70
N ALA A 45 0.78 -20.56 -0.09
CA ALA A 45 1.53 -19.57 -0.86
C ALA A 45 0.67 -18.30 -1.10
N PRO A 46 0.33 -17.54 -0.04
CA PRO A 46 -0.45 -16.34 -0.19
C PRO A 46 0.40 -15.27 -0.87
N THR A 47 -0.09 -14.72 -1.97
CA THR A 47 0.61 -13.67 -2.73
C THR A 47 -0.37 -12.58 -3.10
N ILE A 48 0.11 -11.33 -3.09
CA ILE A 48 -0.65 -10.18 -3.54
C ILE A 48 0.03 -9.65 -4.79
N HIS A 49 -0.75 -9.36 -5.81
CA HIS A 49 -0.29 -8.77 -7.06
C HIS A 49 -0.94 -7.41 -7.24
N TYR A 50 -0.19 -6.51 -7.85
CA TYR A 50 -0.61 -5.16 -8.19
C TYR A 50 -0.11 -4.82 -9.58
N ARG A 51 -1.02 -4.48 -10.50
CA ARG A 51 -0.70 -4.10 -11.89
C ARG A 51 0.24 -5.10 -12.60
N GLY A 52 -0.04 -6.40 -12.48
CA GLY A 52 0.73 -7.44 -13.15
C GLY A 52 2.03 -7.85 -12.44
N ARG A 53 2.39 -7.23 -11.32
CA ARG A 53 3.60 -7.56 -10.55
C ARG A 53 3.21 -8.10 -9.18
N GLN A 54 3.91 -9.13 -8.72
CA GLN A 54 3.79 -9.59 -7.34
C GLN A 54 4.38 -8.51 -6.43
N LEU A 55 3.62 -8.12 -5.41
CA LEU A 55 4.09 -7.20 -4.37
C LEU A 55 5.13 -7.90 -3.51
N GLU A 56 6.23 -7.18 -3.27
CA GLU A 56 7.26 -7.62 -2.34
C GLU A 56 6.79 -7.49 -0.89
N ARG A 57 7.62 -7.97 0.04
CA ARG A 57 7.37 -7.83 1.47
C ARG A 57 7.42 -6.36 1.88
N TYR A 58 6.39 -5.91 2.59
CA TYR A 58 6.36 -4.64 3.31
C TYR A 58 6.56 -4.89 4.81
N ASP A 59 7.29 -3.99 5.46
CA ASP A 59 7.52 -4.04 6.91
C ASP A 59 6.32 -3.50 7.68
N ALA A 60 5.57 -2.57 7.08
CA ALA A 60 4.37 -1.98 7.64
C ALA A 60 3.36 -1.60 6.56
N VAL A 61 2.07 -1.60 6.94
CA VAL A 61 0.96 -1.20 6.07
C VAL A 61 0.11 -0.15 6.80
N ILE A 62 -0.14 0.99 6.15
CA ILE A 62 -1.00 2.07 6.67
C ILE A 62 -2.31 2.07 5.87
N PRO A 63 -3.42 1.56 6.43
CA PRO A 63 -4.71 1.55 5.75
C PRO A 63 -5.38 2.93 5.74
N ARG A 64 -5.51 3.54 4.55
CA ARG A 64 -6.30 4.75 4.28
C ARG A 64 -7.51 4.39 3.40
N ILE A 65 -8.34 3.50 3.93
CA ILE A 65 -9.55 2.98 3.26
C ILE A 65 -10.68 3.99 3.44
N GLY A 66 -11.19 4.54 2.33
CA GLY A 66 -12.33 5.46 2.35
C GLY A 66 -13.66 4.73 2.53
N SER A 67 -14.69 5.40 3.04
CA SER A 67 -16.02 4.80 3.24
C SER A 67 -16.67 4.28 1.95
N ALA A 68 -16.38 4.90 0.80
CA ALA A 68 -16.93 4.49 -0.49
C ALA A 68 -16.38 3.16 -1.07
N ILE A 69 -15.61 2.39 -0.29
CA ILE A 69 -15.13 1.02 -0.61
C ILE A 69 -15.41 0.01 0.50
N THR A 70 -16.01 0.45 1.61
CA THR A 70 -16.41 -0.43 2.71
C THR A 70 -17.88 -0.76 2.56
#